data_AF-A0AAQ2EY15-F1
#
_entry.id   AF-A0AAQ2EY15-F1
#
_cell.length_a   1.000
_cell.length_b   1.000
_cell.length_c   1.000
_cell.angle_alpha   90.00
_cell.angle_beta   90.00
_cell.angle_gamma   90.00
#
_symmetry.space_group_name_H-M   'P 1'
#
loop_
_entity.id
_entity.type
_entity.pdbx_description
1 polymer ?
#
loop_
_entity_poly.entity_id
_entity_poly.type
_entity_poly.pdbx_seq_one_letter_code
_entity_poly.pdbx_strand_id
1 'polypeptide(L)'
;MILDKNWRILTVGDGDLSFSYSLAKHFAPAHLTASVYDSESELKHKYQDNAFNKLHDLGITVVTQFDVTDALCWQKVPPHAFDAVIFQFPLIPAFDSFESFQNQTLSVNSLNRKLLREFLINAAAYALDPNGAQLGIITSKDVKPYIEWNLEGSLINGLEQYYLGQSRFEISQFPEYQIRNVDRDKHVKDTSGISYYWSVNPAHAIKEKLKVPDYLGDDYCTVCRAGPFINDRDKLAHLDSKKHKNMQRHESAWLNYLSTQAKLER
;
A
#
# COMPACT_ATOMS: atom_id res chain seq x y z
N MET A 1 12.75 -4.20 0.83
CA MET A 1 12.24 -3.33 -0.24
C MET A 1 13.41 -3.06 -1.16
N ILE A 2 13.21 -3.28 -2.46
CA ILE A 2 14.19 -2.94 -3.50
C ILE A 2 13.90 -1.52 -3.98
N LEU A 3 14.93 -0.68 -3.95
CA LEU A 3 14.94 0.71 -4.42
C LEU A 3 16.22 0.97 -5.23
N ASP A 4 16.20 2.00 -6.07
CA ASP A 4 17.38 2.52 -6.78
C ASP A 4 17.68 3.95 -6.31
N LYS A 5 18.97 4.27 -6.11
CA LYS A 5 19.38 5.61 -5.68
C LYS A 5 19.16 6.67 -6.74
N ASN A 6 19.02 6.29 -8.01
CA ASN A 6 18.76 7.23 -9.09
C ASN A 6 17.29 7.61 -9.23
N TRP A 7 16.40 7.01 -8.42
CA TRP A 7 14.97 7.29 -8.50
C TRP A 7 14.57 8.58 -7.79
N ARG A 8 13.59 9.27 -8.38
CA ARG A 8 12.79 10.31 -7.74
C ARG A 8 11.61 9.62 -7.04
N ILE A 9 11.53 9.78 -5.72
CA ILE A 9 10.59 9.04 -4.88
C ILE A 9 9.56 9.99 -4.27
N LEU A 10 8.30 9.59 -4.29
CA LEU A 10 7.24 10.16 -3.46
C LEU A 10 6.83 9.13 -2.40
N THR A 11 6.90 9.48 -1.12
CA THR A 11 6.25 8.70 -0.05
C THR A 11 4.87 9.28 0.25
N VAL A 12 3.88 8.41 0.41
CA VAL A 12 2.48 8.81 0.63
C VAL A 12 1.99 8.32 1.98
N GLY A 13 1.34 9.20 2.72
CA GLY A 13 0.71 8.87 4.01
C GLY A 13 1.71 8.40 5.07
N ASP A 14 2.93 8.95 5.07
CA ASP A 14 3.99 8.56 5.98
C ASP A 14 3.79 9.16 7.38
N GLY A 15 2.88 8.53 8.14
CA GLY A 15 2.44 8.87 9.51
C GLY A 15 3.28 9.89 10.27
N ASP A 16 4.34 9.45 10.95
CA ASP A 16 5.25 10.31 11.73
C ASP A 16 6.46 10.83 10.93
N LEU A 17 6.47 10.59 9.62
CA LEU A 17 7.51 10.94 8.64
C LEU A 17 8.87 10.24 8.84
N SER A 18 8.98 9.30 9.79
CA SER A 18 10.25 8.65 10.11
C SER A 18 10.75 7.73 8.99
N PHE A 19 9.86 7.16 8.16
CA PHE A 19 10.27 6.37 6.99
C PHE A 19 10.94 7.24 5.93
N SER A 20 10.32 8.37 5.60
CA SER A 20 10.85 9.36 4.66
C SER A 20 12.16 9.95 5.16
N TYR A 21 12.26 10.23 6.46
CA TYR A 21 13.51 10.72 7.04
C TYR A 21 14.64 9.69 6.94
N SER A 22 14.33 8.42 7.21
CA SER A 22 15.26 7.31 7.05
C SER A 22 15.77 7.23 5.60
N LEU A 23 14.85 7.30 4.63
CA LEU A 23 15.17 7.32 3.21
C LEU A 23 16.07 8.52 2.85
N ALA A 24 15.69 9.73 3.26
CA ALA A 24 16.44 10.95 2.95
C ALA A 24 17.88 10.87 3.46
N LYS A 25 18.05 10.43 4.71
CA LYS A 25 19.33 10.46 5.42
C LYS A 25 20.27 9.30 5.09
N HIS A 26 19.73 8.07 4.98
CA HIS A 26 20.54 6.86 4.90
C HIS A 26 20.56 6.23 3.51
N PHE A 27 19.45 6.31 2.78
CA PHE A 27 19.38 5.80 1.42
C PHE A 27 19.84 6.84 0.39
N ALA A 28 19.39 8.10 0.58
CA ALA A 28 19.65 9.26 -0.28
C ALA A 28 19.29 9.01 -1.76
N PRO A 29 17.99 8.95 -2.10
CA PRO A 29 17.55 8.85 -3.49
C PRO A 29 17.85 10.15 -4.26
N ALA A 30 17.77 10.11 -5.59
CA ALA A 30 18.04 11.27 -6.45
C ALA A 30 17.12 12.45 -6.15
N HIS A 31 15.88 12.15 -5.76
CA HIS A 31 14.94 13.12 -5.21
C HIS A 31 13.99 12.42 -4.23
N LEU A 32 13.56 13.14 -3.19
CA LEU A 32 12.51 12.69 -2.30
C LEU A 32 11.52 13.83 -2.04
N THR A 33 10.24 13.53 -2.21
CA THR A 33 9.13 14.30 -1.64
C THR A 33 8.39 13.39 -0.67
N ALA A 34 8.04 13.91 0.50
CA ALA A 34 7.23 13.18 1.47
C ALA A 34 5.82 13.76 1.53
N SER A 35 4.83 12.93 1.84
CA SER A 35 3.48 13.41 2.16
C SER A 35 2.86 12.69 3.34
N VAL A 36 1.96 13.40 4.03
CA VAL A 36 1.24 12.93 5.20
C VAL A 36 -0.23 13.37 5.11
N TYR A 37 -1.13 12.52 5.61
CA TYR A 37 -2.56 12.77 5.62
C TYR A 37 -2.94 13.90 6.59
N ASP A 38 -2.29 13.95 7.75
CA ASP A 38 -2.54 14.96 8.79
C ASP A 38 -2.03 16.36 8.33
N SER A 39 -2.63 17.43 8.85
CA SER A 39 -2.00 18.76 8.82
C SER A 39 -0.73 18.79 9.67
N GLU A 40 0.13 19.79 9.47
CA GLU A 40 1.33 19.95 10.30
C GLU A 40 1.00 20.03 11.80
N SER A 41 -0.06 20.76 12.16
CA SER A 41 -0.49 20.90 13.56
C SER A 41 -1.01 19.58 14.14
N GLU A 42 -1.82 18.84 13.38
CA GLU A 42 -2.32 17.53 13.80
C GLU A 42 -1.17 16.53 13.96
N LEU A 43 -0.26 16.46 12.98
CA LEU A 43 0.93 15.62 13.03
C LEU A 43 1.76 15.88 14.31
N LYS A 44 2.11 17.15 14.56
CA LYS A 44 2.94 17.56 15.71
C LYS A 44 2.24 17.34 17.04
N HIS A 45 0.91 17.43 17.08
CA HIS A 45 0.13 17.11 18.26
C HIS A 45 0.07 15.59 18.51
N LYS A 46 -0.11 14.82 17.44
CA LYS A 46 -0.30 13.36 17.46
C LYS A 46 0.97 12.59 17.78
N TYR A 47 2.13 13.05 17.33
CA TYR A 47 3.42 12.39 17.53
C TYR A 47 4.43 13.36 18.15
N GLN A 48 4.82 13.09 19.40
CA GLN A 48 5.83 13.91 20.07
C GLN A 48 7.20 13.83 19.37
N ASP A 49 7.57 12.63 18.91
CA ASP A 49 8.74 12.40 18.06
C ASP A 49 8.27 12.10 16.63
N ASN A 50 8.25 13.15 15.81
CA ASN A 50 8.02 13.09 14.36
C ASN A 50 9.23 13.67 13.61
N ALA A 51 9.32 13.37 12.32
CA ALA A 51 10.44 13.79 11.49
C ALA A 51 10.15 15.02 10.62
N PHE A 52 9.07 15.77 10.86
CA PHE A 52 8.69 16.91 10.02
C PHE A 52 9.81 17.96 9.91
N ASN A 53 10.26 18.49 11.05
CA ASN A 53 11.34 19.48 11.06
C ASN A 53 12.66 18.86 10.58
N LYS A 54 12.93 17.59 10.91
CA LYS A 54 14.15 16.90 10.49
C LYS A 54 14.23 16.76 8.95
N LEU A 55 13.11 16.54 8.28
CA LEU A 55 13.02 16.51 6.82
C LEU A 55 13.20 17.90 6.21
N HIS A 56 12.58 18.93 6.80
CA HIS A 56 12.76 20.32 6.36
C HIS A 56 14.22 20.76 6.47
N ASP A 57 14.91 20.39 7.55
CA ASP A 57 16.34 20.68 7.74
C ASP A 57 17.24 19.97 6.70
N LEU A 58 16.79 18.85 6.14
CA LEU A 58 17.43 18.16 5.01
C LEU A 58 17.01 18.72 3.64
N GLY A 59 16.19 19.77 3.59
CA GLY A 59 15.67 20.35 2.36
C GLY A 59 14.61 19.49 1.65
N ILE A 60 14.03 18.50 2.35
CA ILE A 60 13.00 17.63 1.78
C ILE A 60 11.64 18.33 1.88
N THR A 61 10.92 18.38 0.75
CA THR A 61 9.55 18.87 0.71
C THR A 61 8.61 17.88 1.39
N VAL A 62 7.80 18.38 2.34
CA VAL A 62 6.73 17.62 3.00
C VAL A 62 5.38 18.23 2.63
N VAL A 63 4.52 17.44 1.98
CA VAL A 63 3.16 17.83 1.62
C VAL A 63 2.18 17.31 2.67
N THR A 64 1.52 18.22 3.39
CA THR A 64 0.53 17.86 4.42
C THR A 64 -0.89 17.81 3.85
N GLN A 65 -1.83 17.25 4.61
CA GLN A 65 -3.24 17.13 4.20
C GLN A 65 -3.38 16.42 2.85
N PHE A 66 -2.57 15.38 2.63
CA PHE A 66 -2.56 14.62 1.39
C PHE A 66 -3.48 13.40 1.52
N ASP A 67 -4.73 13.53 1.10
CA ASP A 67 -5.64 12.39 0.96
C ASP A 67 -5.33 11.66 -0.34
N VAL A 68 -4.75 10.47 -0.21
CA VAL A 68 -4.37 9.60 -1.33
C VAL A 68 -5.57 9.20 -2.22
N THR A 69 -6.78 9.22 -1.67
CA THR A 69 -8.02 8.87 -2.38
C THR A 69 -8.65 10.05 -3.11
N ASP A 70 -8.22 11.28 -2.81
CA ASP A 70 -8.70 12.49 -3.48
C ASP A 70 -7.74 12.89 -4.61
N ALA A 71 -8.22 12.80 -5.85
CA ALA A 71 -7.47 13.19 -7.04
C ALA A 71 -6.94 14.64 -6.99
N LEU A 72 -7.64 15.57 -6.31
CA LEU A 72 -7.18 16.96 -6.19
C LEU A 72 -5.94 17.09 -5.31
N CYS A 73 -5.78 16.22 -4.32
CA CYS A 73 -4.59 16.23 -3.46
C CYS A 73 -3.31 15.92 -4.25
N TRP A 74 -3.40 15.15 -5.34
CA TRP A 74 -2.25 14.84 -6.20
C TRP A 74 -1.72 16.04 -7.00
N GLN A 75 -2.49 17.14 -7.09
CA GLN A 75 -2.01 18.40 -7.68
C GLN A 75 -1.05 19.17 -6.75
N LYS A 76 -0.93 18.76 -5.48
CA LYS A 76 0.01 19.35 -4.51
C LYS A 76 1.46 18.90 -4.72
N VAL A 77 1.69 17.88 -5.54
CA VAL A 77 3.02 17.41 -5.95
C VAL A 77 3.22 17.69 -7.44
N PRO A 78 4.48 17.81 -7.92
CA PRO A 78 4.74 17.95 -9.34
C PRO A 78 4.15 16.76 -10.13
N PRO A 79 3.38 17.02 -11.20
CA PRO A 79 2.75 15.96 -11.97
C PRO A 79 3.80 15.15 -12.73
N HIS A 80 3.63 13.83 -12.79
CA HIS A 80 4.46 12.92 -13.58
C HIS A 80 5.97 13.07 -13.33
N ALA A 81 6.37 13.30 -12.09
CA ALA A 81 7.75 13.64 -11.73
C ALA A 81 8.49 12.53 -10.98
N PHE A 82 7.83 11.41 -10.68
CA PHE A 82 8.37 10.38 -9.80
C PHE A 82 8.58 9.04 -10.52
N ASP A 83 9.69 8.39 -10.23
CA ASP A 83 9.99 7.04 -10.72
C ASP A 83 9.28 5.99 -9.86
N ALA A 84 9.14 6.26 -8.56
CA ALA A 84 8.43 5.40 -7.63
C ALA A 84 7.56 6.21 -6.66
N VAL A 85 6.35 5.70 -6.39
CA VAL A 85 5.46 6.21 -5.35
C VAL A 85 5.25 5.09 -4.32
N ILE A 86 5.49 5.38 -3.04
CA ILE A 86 5.55 4.38 -1.97
C ILE A 86 4.47 4.67 -0.92
N PHE A 87 3.61 3.69 -0.64
CA PHE A 87 2.67 3.71 0.47
C PHE A 87 3.08 2.69 1.54
N GLN A 88 3.58 3.19 2.67
CA GLN A 88 4.22 2.38 3.70
C GLN A 88 3.23 2.00 4.82
N PHE A 89 2.91 0.70 4.93
CA PHE A 89 1.93 0.14 5.89
C PHE A 89 0.56 0.87 5.94
N PRO A 90 -0.06 1.16 4.79
CA PRO A 90 -1.37 1.81 4.73
C PRO A 90 -2.45 1.04 5.50
N LEU A 91 -3.32 1.80 6.16
CA LEU A 91 -4.54 1.33 6.80
C LEU A 91 -5.48 2.53 6.95
N ILE A 92 -6.79 2.33 6.77
CA ILE A 92 -7.76 3.39 7.05
C ILE A 92 -7.69 3.84 8.53
N PRO A 93 -7.96 5.12 8.84
CA PRO A 93 -8.13 5.59 10.21
C PRO A 93 -9.22 4.82 10.96
N ALA A 94 -9.16 4.85 12.29
CA ALA A 94 -10.27 4.32 13.08
C ALA A 94 -11.54 5.16 12.86
N PHE A 95 -12.71 4.52 12.91
CA PHE A 95 -13.98 5.27 12.89
C PHE A 95 -14.16 6.01 14.20
N ASP A 96 -14.51 7.29 14.13
CA ASP A 96 -14.72 8.16 15.30
C ASP A 96 -15.89 7.71 16.18
N SER A 97 -16.83 6.95 15.62
CA SER A 97 -18.00 6.43 16.34
C SER A 97 -18.52 5.12 15.75
N PHE A 98 -19.26 4.37 16.57
CA PHE A 98 -19.98 3.19 16.11
C PHE A 98 -21.02 3.52 15.03
N GLU A 99 -21.66 4.69 15.12
CA GLU A 99 -22.60 5.17 14.11
C GLU A 99 -21.91 5.43 12.77
N SER A 100 -20.74 6.10 12.78
CA SER A 100 -19.92 6.30 11.59
C SER A 100 -19.53 4.97 10.93
N PHE A 101 -19.23 3.95 11.73
CA PHE A 101 -18.98 2.60 11.26
C PHE A 101 -20.24 1.95 10.66
N GLN A 102 -21.41 2.07 11.30
CA GLN A 102 -22.66 1.48 10.80
C GLN A 102 -23.15 2.12 9.51
N ASN A 103 -22.83 3.39 9.28
CA ASN A 103 -23.18 4.11 8.06
C ASN A 103 -22.31 3.71 6.86
N GLN A 104 -21.27 2.90 7.04
CA GLN A 104 -20.45 2.41 5.94
C GLN A 104 -21.20 1.36 5.13
N THR A 105 -21.28 1.58 3.83
CA THR A 105 -21.83 0.62 2.87
C THR A 105 -20.86 -0.53 2.57
N LEU A 106 -19.58 -0.34 2.86
CA LEU A 106 -18.50 -1.29 2.63
C LEU A 106 -17.96 -1.83 3.95
N SER A 107 -17.52 -3.09 3.94
CA SER A 107 -16.80 -3.68 5.07
C SER A 107 -15.43 -3.01 5.27
N VAL A 108 -14.86 -3.06 6.48
CA VAL A 108 -13.49 -2.59 6.76
C VAL A 108 -12.47 -3.20 5.80
N ASN A 109 -12.63 -4.48 5.44
CA ASN A 109 -11.77 -5.14 4.47
C ASN A 109 -11.87 -4.44 3.10
N SER A 110 -13.09 -4.22 2.61
CA SER A 110 -13.36 -3.55 1.33
C SER A 110 -12.91 -2.08 1.32
N LEU A 111 -13.03 -1.36 2.44
CA LEU A 111 -12.57 0.02 2.57
C LEU A 111 -11.04 0.13 2.48
N ASN A 112 -10.31 -0.78 3.14
CA ASN A 112 -8.85 -0.84 2.99
C ASN A 112 -8.45 -1.18 1.56
N ARG A 113 -9.13 -2.15 0.92
CA ARG A 113 -8.88 -2.47 -0.50
C ARG A 113 -9.16 -1.27 -1.41
N LYS A 114 -10.21 -0.50 -1.15
CA LYS A 114 -10.49 0.74 -1.87
C LYS A 114 -9.34 1.74 -1.72
N LEU A 115 -8.90 2.02 -0.49
CA LEU A 115 -7.76 2.92 -0.21
C LEU A 115 -6.52 2.54 -1.05
N LEU A 116 -6.18 1.27 -1.07
CA LEU A 116 -5.02 0.73 -1.79
C LEU A 116 -5.19 0.82 -3.31
N ARG A 117 -6.40 0.58 -3.81
CA ARG A 117 -6.72 0.70 -5.23
C ARG A 117 -6.66 2.15 -5.69
N GLU A 118 -7.27 3.07 -4.96
CA GLU A 118 -7.23 4.51 -5.28
C GLU A 118 -5.80 5.04 -5.29
N PHE A 119 -4.96 4.58 -4.36
CA PHE A 119 -3.53 4.86 -4.40
C PHE A 119 -2.89 4.44 -5.73
N LEU A 120 -3.11 3.21 -6.19
CA LEU A 120 -2.51 2.72 -7.45
C LEU A 120 -3.04 3.50 -8.67
N ILE A 121 -4.34 3.80 -8.71
CA ILE A 121 -4.97 4.58 -9.77
C ILE A 121 -4.35 5.98 -9.81
N ASN A 122 -4.39 6.70 -8.69
CA ASN A 122 -3.98 8.10 -8.65
C ASN A 122 -2.45 8.26 -8.79
N ALA A 123 -1.66 7.33 -8.24
CA ALA A 123 -0.21 7.33 -8.44
C ALA A 123 0.15 7.22 -9.93
N ALA A 124 -0.49 6.30 -10.65
CA ALA A 124 -0.26 6.13 -12.09
C ALA A 124 -0.81 7.29 -12.91
N ALA A 125 -1.97 7.83 -12.53
CA ALA A 125 -2.62 8.90 -13.28
C ALA A 125 -1.93 10.26 -13.13
N TYR A 126 -1.34 10.55 -11.96
CA TYR A 126 -0.91 11.92 -11.63
C TYR A 126 0.56 12.07 -11.24
N ALA A 127 1.20 11.06 -10.64
CA ALA A 127 2.53 11.22 -10.04
C ALA A 127 3.65 10.50 -10.78
N LEU A 128 3.40 9.29 -11.28
CA LEU A 128 4.41 8.49 -11.95
C LEU A 128 4.78 9.10 -13.30
N ASP A 129 6.08 9.26 -13.54
CA ASP A 129 6.64 9.74 -14.80
C ASP A 129 6.55 8.64 -15.86
N PRO A 130 5.86 8.86 -17.00
CA PRO A 130 5.78 7.88 -18.09
C PRO A 130 7.13 7.45 -18.67
N ASN A 131 8.18 8.25 -18.50
CA ASN A 131 9.55 7.94 -18.92
C ASN A 131 10.43 7.42 -17.76
N GLY A 132 9.90 7.40 -16.54
CA GLY A 132 10.57 6.89 -15.36
C GLY A 132 10.36 5.39 -15.14
N ALA A 133 10.72 4.92 -13.94
CA ALA A 133 10.53 3.51 -13.57
C ALA A 133 9.04 3.10 -13.46
N GLN A 134 8.14 4.05 -13.22
CA GLN A 134 6.69 3.82 -13.16
C GLN A 134 6.29 2.74 -12.13
N LEU A 135 6.80 2.86 -10.89
CA LEU A 135 6.56 1.87 -9.83
C LEU A 135 5.63 2.40 -8.74
N GLY A 136 4.44 1.79 -8.62
CA GLY A 136 3.62 1.88 -7.42
C GLY A 136 4.04 0.81 -6.43
N ILE A 137 4.38 1.20 -5.19
CA ILE A 137 4.90 0.28 -4.18
C ILE A 137 4.04 0.37 -2.92
N ILE A 138 3.55 -0.77 -2.43
CA ILE A 138 2.83 -0.86 -1.16
C ILE A 138 3.61 -1.79 -0.24
N THR A 139 3.94 -1.36 0.96
CA THR A 139 4.46 -2.27 1.99
C THR A 139 3.34 -2.63 2.95
N SER A 140 3.12 -3.93 3.21
CA SER A 140 2.08 -4.40 4.14
C SER A 140 2.59 -5.56 5.00
N LYS A 141 1.83 -5.91 6.05
CA LYS A 141 2.16 -7.01 6.95
C LYS A 141 1.63 -8.34 6.40
N ASP A 142 2.30 -9.43 6.70
CA ASP A 142 1.86 -10.79 6.32
C ASP A 142 1.04 -11.47 7.43
N VAL A 143 0.14 -10.70 8.05
CA VAL A 143 -0.76 -11.16 9.12
C VAL A 143 -2.13 -10.51 8.95
N LYS A 144 -3.14 -10.99 9.69
CA LYS A 144 -4.46 -10.36 9.69
C LYS A 144 -4.43 -8.94 10.29
N PRO A 145 -5.28 -8.02 9.80
CA PRO A 145 -6.21 -8.18 8.68
C PRO A 145 -5.56 -8.02 7.30
N TYR A 146 -4.32 -7.54 7.23
CA TYR A 146 -3.60 -7.16 6.01
C TYR A 146 -3.52 -8.26 4.93
N ILE A 147 -3.23 -9.50 5.35
CA ILE A 147 -3.15 -10.66 4.45
C ILE A 147 -4.48 -10.97 3.75
N GLU A 148 -5.60 -10.47 4.29
CA GLU A 148 -6.94 -10.74 3.77
C GLU A 148 -7.38 -9.74 2.70
N TRP A 149 -6.52 -8.80 2.29
CA TRP A 149 -6.83 -7.78 1.28
C TRP A 149 -6.54 -8.20 -0.16
N ASN A 150 -5.88 -9.34 -0.36
CA ASN A 150 -5.60 -9.92 -1.68
C ASN A 150 -4.94 -8.89 -2.63
N LEU A 151 -3.83 -8.30 -2.18
CA LEU A 151 -3.12 -7.22 -2.90
C LEU A 151 -2.70 -7.65 -4.30
N GLU A 152 -2.16 -8.85 -4.41
CA GLU A 152 -1.58 -9.41 -5.64
C GLU A 152 -2.62 -9.88 -6.65
N GLY A 153 -3.85 -10.11 -6.18
CA GLY A 153 -4.95 -10.63 -6.98
C GLY A 153 -5.88 -9.51 -7.45
N SER A 154 -7.11 -9.54 -6.95
CA SER A 154 -8.21 -8.75 -7.51
C SER A 154 -8.19 -7.26 -7.17
N LEU A 155 -7.16 -6.76 -6.48
CA LEU A 155 -7.00 -5.33 -6.22
C LEU A 155 -6.92 -4.53 -7.54
N ILE A 156 -6.23 -5.07 -8.54
CA ILE A 156 -5.98 -4.42 -9.85
C ILE A 156 -6.97 -4.82 -10.95
N ASN A 157 -8.01 -5.58 -10.64
CA ASN A 157 -8.99 -5.98 -11.66
C ASN A 157 -9.56 -4.76 -12.38
N GLY A 158 -9.53 -4.78 -13.71
CA GLY A 158 -10.01 -3.68 -14.56
C GLY A 158 -9.09 -2.46 -14.61
N LEU A 159 -7.87 -2.54 -14.09
CA LEU A 159 -6.86 -1.49 -14.26
C LEU A 159 -5.79 -1.89 -15.29
N GLU A 160 -4.99 -0.91 -15.71
CA GLU A 160 -3.87 -1.12 -16.65
C GLU A 160 -2.57 -1.56 -15.98
N GLN A 161 -2.46 -1.44 -14.65
CA GLN A 161 -1.26 -1.87 -13.93
C GLN A 161 -1.22 -3.38 -13.75
N TYR A 162 0.00 -3.92 -13.76
CA TYR A 162 0.32 -5.32 -13.53
C TYR A 162 1.04 -5.48 -12.20
N TYR A 163 0.68 -6.52 -11.44
CA TYR A 163 1.48 -6.95 -10.31
C TYR A 163 2.80 -7.56 -10.80
N LEU A 164 3.92 -7.01 -10.36
CA LEU A 164 5.26 -7.41 -10.81
C LEU A 164 5.90 -8.46 -9.90
N GLY A 165 5.44 -8.57 -8.65
CA GLY A 165 6.02 -9.42 -7.61
C GLY A 165 6.22 -8.68 -6.29
N GLN A 166 6.92 -9.32 -5.36
CA GLN A 166 7.17 -8.80 -4.02
C GLN A 166 8.62 -9.00 -3.56
N SER A 167 9.03 -8.19 -2.60
CA SER A 167 10.28 -8.36 -1.85
C SER A 167 10.02 -8.24 -0.35
N ARG A 168 10.91 -8.82 0.46
CA ARG A 168 10.83 -8.66 1.91
C ARG A 168 11.15 -7.22 2.31
N PHE A 169 10.38 -6.66 3.24
CA PHE A 169 10.71 -5.40 3.90
C PHE A 169 11.51 -5.69 5.17
N GLU A 170 12.78 -5.29 5.16
CA GLU A 170 13.69 -5.44 6.29
C GLU A 170 13.85 -4.07 6.95
N ILE A 171 13.21 -3.87 8.10
CA ILE A 171 13.24 -2.58 8.80
C ILE A 171 14.66 -2.12 9.15
N SER A 172 15.59 -3.04 9.36
CA SER A 172 17.00 -2.72 9.62
C SER A 172 17.69 -2.01 8.45
N GLN A 173 17.12 -2.02 7.24
CA GLN A 173 17.59 -1.24 6.10
C GLN A 173 17.13 0.23 6.16
N PHE A 174 16.28 0.58 7.12
CA PHE A 174 15.72 1.90 7.34
C PHE A 174 16.02 2.37 8.78
N PRO A 175 17.27 2.75 9.09
CA PRO A 175 17.63 3.25 10.40
C PRO A 175 16.78 4.47 10.77
N GLU A 176 16.40 4.58 12.05
CA GLU A 176 15.54 5.67 12.57
C GLU A 176 14.07 5.62 12.12
N TYR A 177 13.68 4.68 11.25
CA TYR A 177 12.28 4.44 10.95
C TYR A 177 11.56 3.82 12.14
N GLN A 178 10.40 4.37 12.53
CA GLN A 178 9.57 3.85 13.61
C GLN A 178 8.21 3.40 13.08
N ILE A 179 7.86 2.14 13.29
CA ILE A 179 6.50 1.66 13.00
C ILE A 179 5.57 2.12 14.12
N ARG A 180 4.56 2.91 13.75
CA ARG A 180 3.47 3.37 14.62
C ARG A 180 2.18 2.61 14.35
N ASN A 181 1.30 2.55 15.34
CA ASN A 181 -0.11 2.23 15.08
C ASN A 181 -0.78 3.46 14.48
N VAL A 182 -1.72 3.24 13.57
CA VAL A 182 -2.60 4.33 13.08
C VAL A 182 -3.29 4.96 14.28
N ASP A 183 -3.26 6.30 14.32
CA ASP A 183 -3.88 7.15 15.34
C ASP A 183 -3.34 7.00 16.77
N ARG A 184 -2.15 6.44 16.96
CA ARG A 184 -1.57 6.29 18.31
C ARG A 184 -0.06 6.54 18.31
N ASP A 185 0.38 7.37 19.24
CA ASP A 185 1.80 7.54 19.59
C ASP A 185 2.32 6.34 20.42
N LYS A 186 2.23 5.14 19.83
CA LYS A 186 2.72 3.91 20.45
C LYS A 186 3.54 3.15 19.43
N HIS A 187 4.83 3.02 19.72
CA HIS A 187 5.72 2.14 18.99
C HIS A 187 5.22 0.70 19.03
N VAL A 188 5.25 0.04 17.87
CA VAL A 188 4.89 -1.37 17.71
C VAL A 188 6.17 -2.15 17.47
N LYS A 189 6.27 -3.36 18.03
CA LYS A 189 7.39 -4.26 17.74
C LYS A 189 7.58 -4.37 16.22
N ASP A 190 8.83 -4.28 15.80
CA ASP A 190 9.26 -4.49 14.43
C ASP A 190 8.54 -5.71 13.85
N THR A 191 7.68 -5.46 12.86
CA THR A 191 6.90 -6.51 12.22
C THR A 191 7.51 -6.76 10.85
N SER A 192 7.72 -8.03 10.50
CA SER A 192 8.10 -8.41 9.14
C SER A 192 7.06 -7.87 8.15
N GLY A 193 7.54 -7.18 7.12
CA GLY A 193 6.70 -6.66 6.05
C GLY A 193 7.05 -7.26 4.70
N ILE A 194 6.14 -7.10 3.75
CA ILE A 194 6.32 -7.43 2.34
C ILE A 194 6.04 -6.15 1.54
N SER A 195 6.97 -5.77 0.67
CA SER A 195 6.78 -4.71 -0.32
C SER A 195 6.32 -5.34 -1.62
N TYR A 196 5.18 -4.88 -2.12
CA TYR A 196 4.51 -5.34 -3.34
C TYR A 196 4.65 -4.26 -4.42
N TYR A 197 4.85 -4.66 -5.67
CA TYR A 197 5.20 -3.77 -6.77
C TYR A 197 4.21 -3.87 -7.92
N TRP A 198 3.77 -2.73 -8.43
CA TRP A 198 2.92 -2.62 -9.61
C TRP A 198 3.50 -1.61 -10.61
N SER A 199 3.24 -1.86 -11.89
CA SER A 199 3.58 -0.92 -12.97
C SER A 199 2.64 -1.13 -14.16
N VAL A 200 2.47 -0.09 -14.98
CA VAL A 200 1.85 -0.23 -16.32
C VAL A 200 2.75 -0.99 -17.30
N ASN A 201 4.04 -1.16 -16.98
CA ASN A 201 4.98 -1.96 -17.78
C ASN A 201 5.11 -3.40 -17.22
N PRO A 202 4.47 -4.41 -17.82
CA PRO A 202 4.57 -5.80 -17.36
C PRO A 202 5.94 -6.45 -17.58
N ALA A 203 6.78 -5.85 -18.43
CA ALA A 203 8.14 -6.29 -18.75
C ALA A 203 9.22 -5.54 -17.95
N HIS A 204 8.83 -4.82 -16.90
CA HIS A 204 9.76 -4.03 -16.09
C HIS A 204 10.92 -4.88 -15.52
N ALA A 205 12.16 -4.42 -15.71
CA ALA A 205 13.37 -5.17 -15.36
C ALA A 205 13.48 -5.53 -13.86
N ILE A 206 12.84 -4.76 -12.97
CA ILE A 206 12.80 -5.07 -11.53
C ILE A 206 12.28 -6.47 -11.22
N LYS A 207 11.46 -7.07 -12.11
CA LYS A 207 10.89 -8.42 -11.92
C LYS A 207 11.97 -9.48 -11.66
N GLU A 208 13.15 -9.34 -12.24
CA GLU A 208 14.29 -10.25 -12.02
C GLU A 208 14.75 -10.26 -10.55
N LYS A 209 14.45 -9.21 -9.80
CA LYS A 209 14.78 -9.06 -8.37
C LYS A 209 13.58 -9.34 -7.45
N LEU A 210 12.39 -9.55 -8.01
CA LEU A 210 11.16 -9.78 -7.25
C LEU A 210 10.83 -11.26 -7.19
N LYS A 211 10.20 -11.68 -6.09
CA LYS A 211 9.59 -13.00 -5.97
C LYS A 211 8.12 -12.90 -6.37
N VAL A 212 7.67 -13.76 -7.27
CA VAL A 212 6.23 -14.05 -7.42
C VAL A 212 5.90 -15.18 -6.44
N PRO A 213 4.90 -15.02 -5.55
CA PRO A 213 4.57 -16.06 -4.60
C PRO A 213 4.03 -17.32 -5.27
N ASP A 214 4.47 -18.49 -4.79
CA ASP A 214 4.04 -19.79 -5.31
C ASP A 214 2.52 -19.98 -5.18
N TYR A 215 1.90 -19.34 -4.18
CA TYR A 215 0.45 -19.40 -3.95
C TYR A 215 -0.42 -18.69 -4.98
N LEU A 216 0.19 -18.02 -5.97
CA LEU A 216 -0.52 -17.49 -7.12
C LEU A 216 -0.68 -18.52 -8.26
N GLY A 217 -0.11 -19.72 -8.12
CA GLY A 217 -0.29 -20.83 -9.04
C GLY A 217 -1.63 -21.56 -8.90
N ASP A 218 -1.96 -22.38 -9.90
CA ASP A 218 -3.27 -23.04 -10.04
C ASP A 218 -3.63 -24.03 -8.92
N ASP A 219 -2.63 -24.58 -8.23
CA ASP A 219 -2.80 -25.55 -7.15
C ASP A 219 -3.14 -24.91 -5.79
N TYR A 220 -3.34 -23.59 -5.76
CA TYR A 220 -3.62 -22.84 -4.55
C TYR A 220 -4.99 -22.17 -4.59
N CYS A 221 -5.55 -21.91 -3.42
CA CYS A 221 -6.72 -21.08 -3.27
C CYS A 221 -6.34 -19.61 -3.42
N THR A 222 -6.81 -18.97 -4.49
CA THR A 222 -6.54 -17.57 -4.86
C THR A 222 -6.89 -16.56 -3.77
N VAL A 223 -7.88 -16.83 -2.93
CA VAL A 223 -8.32 -15.91 -1.86
C VAL A 223 -7.73 -16.23 -0.49
N CYS A 224 -7.25 -17.47 -0.28
CA CYS A 224 -6.77 -17.92 1.04
C CYS A 224 -5.26 -18.12 1.11
N ARG A 225 -4.56 -18.10 -0.04
CA ARG A 225 -3.15 -18.50 -0.17
C ARG A 225 -2.89 -19.93 0.35
N ALA A 226 -3.92 -20.77 0.36
CA ALA A 226 -3.86 -22.13 0.89
C ALA A 226 -3.53 -23.12 -0.22
N GLY A 227 -2.59 -24.03 0.02
CA GLY A 227 -2.09 -24.98 -0.96
C GLY A 227 -0.58 -25.21 -0.77
N PRO A 228 0.08 -25.90 -1.72
CA PRO A 228 -0.53 -26.50 -2.91
C PRO A 228 -1.43 -27.67 -2.51
N PHE A 229 -2.58 -27.83 -3.15
CA PHE A 229 -3.46 -28.97 -2.91
C PHE A 229 -2.97 -30.19 -3.68
N ILE A 230 -2.67 -31.28 -2.96
CA ILE A 230 -2.13 -32.51 -3.55
C ILE A 230 -3.25 -33.36 -4.18
N ASN A 231 -4.49 -33.21 -3.70
CA ASN A 231 -5.66 -33.94 -4.19
C ASN A 231 -6.95 -33.12 -4.04
N ASP A 232 -7.97 -33.51 -4.79
CA ASP A 232 -9.28 -32.82 -4.80
C ASP A 232 -9.99 -32.86 -3.44
N ARG A 233 -9.75 -33.90 -2.63
CA ARG A 233 -10.36 -34.03 -1.31
C ARG A 233 -9.89 -32.91 -0.37
N ASP A 234 -8.58 -32.62 -0.36
CA ASP A 234 -8.01 -31.54 0.45
C ASP A 234 -8.49 -30.17 -0.03
N LYS A 235 -8.58 -29.98 -1.36
CA LYS A 235 -9.16 -28.77 -1.95
C LYS A 235 -10.61 -28.57 -1.52
N LEU A 236 -11.45 -29.61 -1.63
CA LEU A 236 -12.86 -29.55 -1.21
C LEU A 236 -13.00 -29.30 0.29
N ALA A 237 -12.21 -29.96 1.13
CA ALA A 237 -12.19 -29.71 2.57
C ALA A 237 -11.80 -28.27 2.91
N HIS A 238 -10.81 -27.71 2.19
CA HIS A 238 -10.46 -26.30 2.33
C HIS A 238 -11.61 -25.38 1.95
N LEU A 239 -12.26 -25.60 0.80
CA LEU A 239 -13.36 -24.79 0.30
C LEU A 239 -14.58 -24.79 1.25
N ASP A 240 -14.85 -25.93 1.93
CA ASP A 240 -15.93 -26.01 2.91
C ASP A 240 -15.59 -25.35 4.26
N SER A 241 -14.31 -25.07 4.52
CA SER A 241 -13.86 -24.52 5.81
C SER A 241 -14.46 -23.14 6.11
N LYS A 242 -14.71 -22.87 7.40
CA LYS A 242 -15.18 -21.55 7.87
C LYS A 242 -14.21 -20.42 7.48
N LYS A 243 -12.90 -20.71 7.46
CA LYS A 243 -11.86 -19.76 7.03
C LYS A 243 -12.07 -19.38 5.57
N HIS A 244 -12.20 -20.36 4.68
CA HIS A 244 -12.42 -20.10 3.26
C HIS A 244 -13.73 -19.33 3.02
N LYS A 245 -14.84 -19.77 3.62
CA LYS A 245 -16.14 -19.07 3.53
C LYS A 245 -16.08 -17.62 4.02
N ASN A 246 -15.20 -17.28 4.96
CA ASN A 246 -14.98 -15.88 5.36
C ASN A 246 -14.19 -15.09 4.32
N MET A 247 -13.09 -15.64 3.83
CA MET A 247 -12.28 -15.01 2.77
C MET A 247 -13.09 -14.80 1.49
N GLN A 248 -13.88 -15.81 1.10
CA GLN A 248 -14.76 -15.73 -0.06
C GLN A 248 -15.81 -14.62 0.08
N ARG A 249 -16.34 -14.37 1.29
CA ARG A 249 -17.25 -13.24 1.53
C ARG A 249 -16.57 -11.90 1.31
N HIS A 250 -15.35 -11.71 1.80
CA HIS A 250 -14.57 -10.50 1.55
C HIS A 250 -14.31 -10.31 0.05
N GLU A 251 -13.94 -11.38 -0.64
CA GLU A 251 -13.67 -11.35 -2.08
C GLU A 251 -14.93 -11.05 -2.90
N SER A 252 -16.05 -11.72 -2.63
CA SER A 252 -17.31 -11.47 -3.33
C SER A 252 -17.82 -10.05 -3.12
N ALA A 253 -17.70 -9.51 -1.89
CA ALA A 253 -18.06 -8.12 -1.62
C ALA A 253 -17.19 -7.14 -2.42
N TRP A 254 -15.89 -7.40 -2.52
CA TRP A 254 -14.97 -6.59 -3.32
C TRP A 254 -15.27 -6.65 -4.82
N LEU A 255 -15.47 -7.84 -5.38
CA LEU A 255 -15.79 -7.99 -6.81
C LEU A 255 -17.13 -7.33 -7.17
N ASN A 256 -18.11 -7.37 -6.27
CA ASN A 256 -19.37 -6.64 -6.45
C ASN A 256 -19.14 -5.11 -6.46
N TYR A 257 -18.33 -4.60 -5.52
CA TYR A 257 -17.94 -3.20 -5.51
C TYR A 257 -17.29 -2.79 -6.85
N LEU A 258 -16.29 -3.55 -7.32
CA LEU A 258 -15.64 -3.28 -8.62
C LEU A 258 -16.62 -3.31 -9.79
N SER A 259 -17.51 -4.30 -9.84
CA SER A 259 -18.53 -4.38 -10.88
C SER A 259 -19.48 -3.19 -10.86
N THR A 260 -19.75 -2.62 -9.68
CA THR A 260 -20.59 -1.43 -9.55
C THR A 260 -19.85 -0.18 -10.03
N GLN A 261 -18.58 -0.01 -9.66
CA GLN A 261 -17.77 1.13 -10.14
C GLN A 261 -17.63 1.12 -11.67
N ALA A 262 -17.31 -0.03 -12.27
CA ALA A 262 -17.15 -0.16 -13.72
C ALA A 262 -18.45 0.12 -14.53
N LYS A 263 -19.62 0.09 -13.88
CA LYS A 263 -20.90 0.48 -14.50
C LYS A 263 -21.14 1.98 -14.41
N LEU A 264 -20.57 2.67 -13.44
CA LEU A 264 -20.70 4.13 -13.27
C LEU A 264 -19.76 4.90 -14.22
N GLU A 265 -18.68 4.26 -14.66
CA GLU A 265 -17.69 4.83 -15.59
C GLU A 265 -18.07 4.66 -17.08
N ARG A 266 -19.17 3.96 -17.38
CA ARG A 266 -19.72 3.77 -18.74
C ARG A 266 -20.87 4.72 -19.01
#